data_AF-A0A3Q0RX36-F1
#
_entry.id   AF-A0A3Q0RX36-F1
#
_cell.length_a   1.000
_cell.length_b   1.000
_cell.length_c   1.000
_cell.angle_alpha   90.00
_cell.angle_beta   90.00
_cell.angle_gamma   90.00
#
_symmetry.space_group_name_H-M   'P 1'
#
loop_
_entity.id
_entity.type
_entity.pdbx_description
1 polymer ?
#
loop_
_entity_poly.entity_id
_entity_poly.type
_entity_poly.pdbx_seq_one_letter_code
_entity_poly.pdbx_strand_id
1 'polypeptide(L)'
;MQLCNVCSEQTPKYRCPACKIRYCSLGCYKRHKGKEAWPWSVEGLLREDDVTDKVPLQRLQMLGQSKELKDLLCNPHLRQLLHSIDSADSKEDAMKTAMQEPLFVEFSDQCLKIVKNEAKSSEDGDS
;
A
#
# COMPACT_ATOMS: atom_id res chain seq x y z
N MET A 1 -17.94 8.26 -35.29
CA MET A 1 -18.64 8.70 -34.06
C MET A 1 -18.08 7.89 -32.90
N GLN A 2 -17.66 8.53 -31.82
CA GLN A 2 -17.20 7.81 -30.62
C GLN A 2 -18.42 7.52 -29.74
N LEU A 3 -18.60 6.27 -29.34
CA LEU A 3 -19.69 5.83 -28.46
C LEU A 3 -19.18 5.73 -27.02
N CYS A 4 -20.10 5.72 -26.07
CA CYS A 4 -19.84 5.60 -24.64
C CYS A 4 -19.02 4.34 -24.38
N ASN A 5 -17.85 4.44 -23.76
CA ASN A 5 -17.00 3.28 -23.44
C ASN A 5 -17.62 2.34 -22.39
N VAL A 6 -18.76 2.69 -21.80
CA VAL A 6 -19.42 1.88 -20.75
C VAL A 6 -20.66 1.15 -21.27
N CYS A 7 -21.42 1.75 -22.18
CA CYS A 7 -22.63 1.12 -22.73
C CYS A 7 -22.60 0.94 -24.24
N SER A 8 -21.64 1.52 -24.96
CA SER A 8 -21.51 1.42 -26.43
C SER A 8 -22.74 1.82 -27.25
N GLU A 9 -23.75 2.42 -26.63
CA GLU A 9 -25.04 2.74 -27.27
C GLU A 9 -25.19 4.23 -27.59
N GLN A 10 -24.67 5.10 -26.72
CA GLN A 10 -24.88 6.56 -26.81
C GLN A 10 -23.56 7.29 -26.99
N THR A 11 -23.59 8.48 -27.59
CA THR A 11 -22.42 9.36 -27.64
C THR A 11 -22.00 9.81 -26.23
N PRO A 12 -20.72 9.75 -25.87
CA PRO A 12 -20.28 10.14 -24.54
C PRO A 12 -20.33 11.66 -24.37
N LYS A 13 -20.87 12.10 -23.23
CA LYS A 13 -21.03 13.51 -22.87
C LYS A 13 -20.00 13.97 -21.83
N TYR A 14 -19.48 13.02 -21.05
CA TYR A 14 -18.61 13.31 -19.91
C TYR A 14 -17.32 12.49 -20.00
N ARG A 15 -16.27 12.97 -19.33
CA ARG A 15 -14.98 12.28 -19.20
C ARG A 15 -14.63 12.13 -17.72
N CYS A 16 -14.22 10.94 -17.32
CA CYS A 16 -13.75 10.73 -15.96
C CYS A 16 -12.37 11.38 -15.77
N PRO A 17 -12.14 12.22 -14.73
CA PRO A 17 -10.84 12.85 -14.51
C PRO A 17 -9.76 11.83 -14.13
N ALA A 18 -10.14 10.71 -13.52
CA ALA A 18 -9.25 9.65 -13.03
C ALA A 18 -8.79 8.70 -14.14
N CYS A 19 -9.72 7.97 -14.78
CA CYS A 19 -9.38 6.98 -15.81
C CYS A 19 -9.44 7.50 -17.26
N LYS A 20 -9.81 8.77 -17.46
CA LYS A 20 -9.99 9.42 -18.78
C LYS A 20 -11.00 8.75 -19.74
N ILE A 21 -11.72 7.72 -19.28
CA ILE A 21 -12.81 7.06 -20.01
C ILE A 21 -13.93 8.06 -20.29
N ARG A 22 -14.51 7.97 -21.49
CA ARG A 22 -15.64 8.79 -21.93
C ARG A 22 -16.96 8.04 -21.76
N TYR A 23 -17.95 8.68 -21.16
CA TYR A 23 -19.23 8.05 -20.82
C TYR A 23 -20.43 8.98 -21.10
N CYS A 24 -21.61 8.41 -21.30
CA CYS A 24 -22.82 9.17 -21.68
C CYS A 24 -23.58 9.77 -20.48
N SER A 25 -23.60 9.09 -19.32
CA SER A 25 -24.45 9.48 -18.18
C SER A 25 -23.89 9.07 -16.82
N LEU A 26 -24.45 9.62 -15.74
CA LEU A 26 -24.11 9.23 -14.36
C LEU A 26 -24.35 7.73 -14.09
N GLY A 27 -25.29 7.09 -14.80
CA GLY A 27 -25.47 5.64 -14.73
C GLY A 27 -24.27 4.87 -15.28
N CYS A 28 -23.68 5.35 -16.38
CA CYS A 28 -22.42 4.83 -16.90
C CYS A 28 -21.23 5.20 -16.00
N TYR A 29 -21.29 6.35 -15.32
CA TYR A 29 -20.28 6.70 -14.30
C TYR A 29 -20.22 5.67 -13.18
N LYS A 30 -21.37 5.34 -12.56
CA LYS A 30 -21.44 4.34 -11.49
C LYS A 30 -21.06 2.94 -11.95
N ARG A 31 -21.44 2.56 -13.18
CA ARG A 31 -21.20 1.23 -13.72
C ARG A 31 -19.73 0.95 -14.04
N HIS A 32 -18.95 1.94 -14.47
CA HIS A 32 -17.50 1.77 -14.59
C HIS A 32 -16.78 1.92 -13.25
N LYS A 33 -17.23 2.85 -12.38
CA LYS A 33 -16.69 3.00 -11.00
C LYS A 33 -16.84 1.72 -10.16
N GLY A 34 -17.88 0.91 -10.42
CA GLY A 34 -18.13 -0.35 -9.71
C GLY A 34 -17.48 -1.60 -10.30
N LYS A 35 -17.04 -1.56 -11.57
CA LYS A 35 -16.35 -2.69 -12.23
C LYS A 35 -14.83 -2.54 -12.21
N GLU A 36 -14.35 -1.31 -12.16
CA GLU A 36 -12.97 -0.99 -11.85
C GLU A 36 -13.01 -0.35 -10.47
N ALA A 37 -13.10 -1.21 -9.46
CA ALA A 37 -12.71 -0.80 -8.12
C ALA A 37 -11.34 -0.12 -8.28
N TRP A 38 -11.32 1.16 -7.95
CA TRP A 38 -10.14 2.01 -7.97
C TRP A 38 -8.92 1.22 -7.47
N PRO A 39 -7.73 1.33 -8.08
CA PRO A 39 -6.53 0.59 -7.68
C PRO A 39 -6.00 0.94 -6.26
N TRP A 40 -6.77 1.66 -5.44
CA TRP A 40 -6.53 1.86 -4.01
C TRP A 40 -7.22 0.82 -3.14
N SER A 41 -7.92 -0.16 -3.73
CA SER A 41 -8.06 -1.44 -3.02
C SER A 41 -6.74 -2.18 -3.14
N VAL A 42 -6.09 -2.41 -2.01
CA VAL A 42 -4.80 -3.10 -1.81
C VAL A 42 -4.66 -4.38 -2.65
N GLU A 43 -5.78 -5.00 -3.02
CA GLU A 43 -5.89 -6.20 -3.83
C GLU A 43 -5.53 -6.04 -5.32
N GLY A 44 -5.73 -4.86 -5.92
CA GLY A 44 -5.62 -4.67 -7.38
C GLY A 44 -4.21 -4.35 -7.91
N LEU A 45 -3.24 -4.12 -7.01
CA LEU A 45 -1.83 -3.90 -7.34
C LEU A 45 -1.00 -5.19 -7.28
N LEU A 46 -1.62 -6.33 -6.96
CA LEU A 46 -0.95 -7.62 -6.89
C LEU A 46 -0.95 -8.26 -8.27
N ARG A 47 -0.02 -7.82 -9.13
CA ARG A 47 0.51 -8.74 -10.14
C ARG A 47 1.19 -9.89 -9.37
N GLU A 48 0.76 -11.10 -9.69
CA GLU A 48 0.97 -12.30 -8.88
C GLU A 48 2.43 -12.81 -8.91
N ASP A 49 3.30 -12.14 -9.67
CA ASP A 49 4.69 -12.54 -9.93
C ASP A 49 5.76 -11.66 -9.24
N ASP A 50 5.40 -10.62 -8.47
CA ASP A 50 6.37 -9.64 -7.90
C ASP A 50 6.24 -9.47 -6.36
N VAL A 51 5.76 -10.50 -5.66
CA VAL A 51 5.27 -10.36 -4.27
C VAL A 51 5.80 -11.43 -3.30
N THR A 52 7.01 -11.95 -3.52
CA THR A 52 7.63 -12.87 -2.54
C THR A 52 8.05 -12.14 -1.26
N ASP A 53 8.32 -10.83 -1.32
CA ASP A 53 8.85 -10.05 -0.20
C ASP A 53 7.80 -9.27 0.61
N LYS A 54 6.49 -9.44 0.33
CA LYS A 54 5.46 -8.69 1.08
C LYS A 54 5.13 -9.35 2.41
N VAL A 55 5.10 -8.52 3.45
CA VAL A 55 4.70 -8.92 4.80
C VAL A 55 3.16 -9.06 4.85
N PRO A 56 2.62 -10.23 5.23
CA PRO A 56 1.18 -10.43 5.37
C PRO A 56 0.55 -9.45 6.37
N LEU A 57 -0.71 -9.05 6.12
CA LEU A 57 -1.46 -8.11 6.99
C LEU A 57 -1.48 -8.55 8.46
N GLN A 58 -1.58 -9.85 8.73
CA GLN A 58 -1.54 -10.40 10.08
C GLN A 58 -0.22 -10.06 10.80
N ARG A 59 0.92 -10.16 10.11
CA ARG A 59 2.24 -9.80 10.66
C ARG A 59 2.38 -8.28 10.81
N LEU A 60 1.75 -7.50 9.93
CA LEU A 60 1.73 -6.04 10.06
C LEU A 60 0.95 -5.57 11.30
N GLN A 61 -0.10 -6.28 11.70
CA GLN A 61 -0.83 -5.98 12.94
C GLN A 61 0.03 -6.21 14.20
N MET A 62 0.95 -7.17 14.16
CA MET A 62 1.88 -7.46 15.27
C MET A 62 2.87 -6.31 15.52
N LEU A 63 3.28 -5.60 14.46
CA LEU A 63 4.10 -4.38 14.59
C LEU A 63 3.41 -3.34 15.50
N GLY A 64 2.08 -3.24 15.40
CA GLY A 64 1.24 -2.36 16.21
C GLY A 64 1.05 -2.81 17.66
N GLN A 65 1.53 -3.99 18.06
CA GLN A 65 1.49 -4.47 19.45
C GLN A 65 2.80 -4.22 20.19
N SER A 66 3.92 -4.10 19.48
CA SER A 66 5.22 -3.82 20.07
C SER A 66 5.30 -2.41 20.65
N LYS A 67 5.64 -2.32 21.94
CA LYS A 67 5.85 -1.04 22.63
C LYS A 67 7.13 -0.34 22.15
N GLU A 68 8.17 -1.11 21.85
CA GLU A 68 9.45 -0.60 21.36
C GLU A 68 9.29 0.09 20.00
N LEU A 69 8.52 -0.50 19.06
CA LEU A 69 8.21 0.16 17.79
C LEU A 69 7.39 1.43 17.97
N LYS A 70 6.42 1.43 18.89
CA LYS A 70 5.61 2.62 19.18
C LYS A 70 6.44 3.75 19.74
N ASP A 71 7.42 3.43 20.58
CA ASP A 71 8.35 4.41 21.16
C ASP A 71 9.25 5.02 20.07
N LEU A 72 9.79 4.20 19.17
CA LEU A 72 10.53 4.68 18.00
C LEU A 72 9.66 5.59 17.11
N LEU A 73 8.39 5.23 16.91
CA LEU A 73 7.41 6.02 16.18
C LEU A 73 6.96 7.29 16.92
N CYS A 74 7.29 7.50 18.19
CA CYS A 74 7.07 8.80 18.84
C CYS A 74 8.02 9.87 18.29
N ASN A 75 9.12 9.49 17.63
CA ASN A 75 10.05 10.43 17.03
C ASN A 75 9.45 11.11 15.78
N PRO A 76 9.30 12.44 15.78
CA PRO A 76 8.71 13.17 14.65
C PRO A 76 9.55 13.05 13.37
N HIS A 77 10.88 13.02 13.50
CA HIS A 77 11.79 12.86 12.36
C HIS A 77 11.61 11.50 11.66
N LEU A 78 11.41 10.42 12.42
CA LEU A 78 11.16 9.11 11.85
C LEU A 78 9.85 9.08 11.05
N ARG A 79 8.79 9.73 11.56
CA ARG A 79 7.51 9.86 10.83
C ARG A 79 7.67 10.67 9.55
N GLN A 80 8.47 11.74 9.59
CA GLN A 80 8.76 12.54 8.41
C GLN A 80 9.54 11.74 7.36
N LEU A 81 10.53 10.95 7.78
CA LEU A 81 11.27 10.03 6.91
C LEU A 81 10.33 9.02 6.24
N LEU A 82 9.47 8.35 7.02
CA LEU A 82 8.49 7.40 6.49
C LEU A 82 7.54 8.05 5.49
N HIS A 83 7.03 9.24 5.81
CA HIS A 83 6.17 9.99 4.90
C HIS A 83 6.91 10.43 3.63
N SER A 84 8.18 10.85 3.76
CA SER A 84 9.01 11.26 2.63
C SER A 84 9.22 10.09 1.67
N ILE A 85 9.48 8.89 2.19
CA ILE A 85 9.62 7.68 1.37
C ILE A 85 8.30 7.32 0.68
N ASP A 86 7.18 7.38 1.39
CA ASP A 86 5.86 7.04 0.84
C ASP A 86 5.43 8.00 -0.28
N SER A 87 5.71 9.30 -0.11
CA SER A 87 5.37 10.35 -1.08
C SER A 87 6.41 10.59 -2.18
N ALA A 88 7.57 9.93 -2.14
CA ALA A 88 8.65 10.18 -3.08
C ALA A 88 8.33 9.69 -4.50
N ASP A 89 8.67 10.51 -5.51
CA ASP A 89 8.60 10.12 -6.92
C ASP A 89 9.54 8.96 -7.26
N SER A 90 10.75 8.95 -6.67
CA SER A 90 11.72 7.84 -6.74
C SER A 90 11.81 7.14 -5.38
N LYS A 91 11.08 6.02 -5.24
CA LYS A 91 11.10 5.18 -4.04
C LYS A 91 12.45 4.52 -3.79
N GLU A 92 13.20 4.23 -4.86
CA GLU A 92 14.52 3.61 -4.74
C GLU A 92 15.53 4.55 -4.09
N ASP A 93 15.64 5.79 -4.58
CA ASP A 93 16.53 6.78 -4.00
C ASP A 93 16.09 7.18 -2.59
N ALA A 94 14.78 7.40 -2.39
CA ALA A 94 14.25 7.73 -1.07
C ALA A 94 14.52 6.62 -0.04
N MET A 95 14.39 5.35 -0.45
CA MET A 95 14.73 4.21 0.40
C MET A 95 16.24 4.17 0.69
N LYS A 96 17.11 4.38 -0.31
CA LYS A 96 18.57 4.42 -0.11
C LYS A 96 18.98 5.51 0.87
N THR A 97 18.40 6.71 0.75
CA THR A 97 18.64 7.82 1.67
C THR A 97 18.15 7.50 3.08
N ALA A 98 16.94 6.96 3.20
CA ALA A 98 16.40 6.56 4.49
C ALA A 98 17.24 5.48 5.18
N MET A 99 17.82 4.54 4.43
CA MET A 99 18.73 3.53 4.97
C MET A 99 20.05 4.10 5.51
N GLN A 100 20.40 5.36 5.22
CA GLN A 100 21.55 6.03 5.83
C GLN A 100 21.23 6.61 7.22
N GLU A 101 19.94 6.77 7.54
CA GLU A 101 19.51 7.35 8.80
C GLU A 101 19.51 6.28 9.91
N PRO A 102 20.28 6.45 11.00
CA PRO A 102 20.40 5.42 12.04
C PRO A 102 19.05 5.11 12.71
N LEU A 103 18.17 6.12 12.83
CA LEU A 103 16.82 5.96 13.37
C LEU A 103 15.93 5.07 12.48
N PHE A 104 16.08 5.18 11.15
CA PHE A 104 15.31 4.36 10.21
C PHE A 104 15.85 2.93 10.18
N VAL A 105 17.17 2.76 10.28
CA VAL A 105 17.79 1.44 10.39
C VAL A 105 17.29 0.73 11.65
N GLU A 106 17.32 1.38 12.81
CA GLU A 106 16.81 0.84 14.08
C GLU A 106 15.32 0.46 13.99
N PHE A 107 14.51 1.32 13.38
CA PHE A 107 13.11 1.04 13.10
C PHE A 107 12.92 -0.19 12.20
N SER A 108 13.70 -0.28 11.11
CA SER A 108 13.61 -1.38 10.16
C SER A 108 14.05 -2.71 10.77
N ASP A 109 15.11 -2.71 11.58
CA ASP A 109 15.61 -3.90 12.27
C ASP A 109 14.56 -4.41 13.26
N GLN A 110 13.95 -3.50 14.03
CA GLN A 110 12.90 -3.86 14.97
C GLN A 110 11.65 -4.41 14.25
N CYS A 111 11.27 -3.85 13.08
CA CYS A 111 10.19 -4.40 12.26
C CYS A 111 10.52 -5.81 11.75
N LEU A 112 11.74 -6.01 11.22
CA LEU A 112 12.22 -7.30 10.73
C LEU A 112 12.32 -8.33 11.85
N LYS A 113 12.73 -7.93 13.05
CA LYS A 113 12.79 -8.78 14.23
C LYS A 113 11.41 -9.33 14.58
N ILE A 114 10.39 -8.48 14.61
CA ILE A 114 9.00 -8.90 14.91
C ILE A 114 8.46 -9.82 13.82
N VAL A 115 8.69 -9.50 12.54
CA VAL A 115 8.23 -10.30 11.40
C VAL A 115 8.94 -11.65 11.31
N LYS A 116 10.21 -11.74 11.74
CA LYS A 116 11.02 -12.99 11.73
C LYS A 116 10.84 -13.84 12.99
N ASN A 117 10.55 -13.24 14.15
CA ASN A 117 10.54 -13.93 15.44
C ASN A 117 9.31 -14.85 15.63
N GLU A 118 8.24 -14.70 14.87
CA GLU A 118 7.09 -15.62 14.94
C GLU A 118 7.39 -17.03 14.40
N ALA A 119 8.55 -17.26 13.78
CA ALA A 119 9.00 -18.60 13.43
C ALA A 119 9.56 -19.39 14.63
N LYS A 120 9.67 -18.78 15.81
CA LYS A 120 10.27 -19.40 17.02
C LYS A 120 9.37 -19.40 18.27
N SER A 121 8.15 -18.85 18.24
CA SER A 121 7.30 -18.77 19.44
C SER A 121 6.21 -19.85 19.54
N SER A 122 6.33 -20.97 18.83
CA SER A 122 5.35 -22.09 18.90
C SER A 122 5.94 -23.46 19.26
N GLU A 123 7.14 -23.52 19.83
CA GLU A 123 7.67 -24.74 20.47
C GLU A 123 8.14 -24.41 21.89
N ASP A 124 7.20 -24.14 22.80
CA ASP A 124 7.40 -24.40 24.23
C ASP A 124 6.04 -24.39 24.93
N GLY A 125 5.56 -25.57 25.31
CA GLY A 125 4.45 -25.72 26.25
C GLY A 125 3.28 -26.59 25.78
N ASP A 126 3.46 -27.91 25.76
CA ASP A 126 2.54 -28.78 26.50
C ASP A 126 3.32 -30.00 27.00
N SER A 127 3.40 -30.10 28.32
CA SER A 127 4.06 -31.16 29.08
C SER A 127 3.01 -31.96 29.82
#